data_AF-A0A314UY09-F1
#
_entry.id   AF-A0A314UY09-F1
#
_cell.length_a   1.000
_cell.length_b   1.000
_cell.length_c   1.000
_cell.angle_alpha   90.00
_cell.angle_beta   90.00
_cell.angle_gamma   90.00
#
_symmetry.space_group_name_H-M   'P 1'
#
loop_
_entity.id
_entity.type
_entity.pdbx_description
1 polymer ?
#
loop_
_entity_poly.entity_id
_entity_poly.type
_entity_poly.pdbx_seq_one_letter_code
_entity_poly.pdbx_strand_id
1 'polypeptide(L)'
;MASQFLFLALIAITCSIALATDPSSLQDFCVADPVRSVPVNGLVCKDPRFVEANDFSFSGLHLAGNTSNTVGSHVTSVNVAQIAGLNTLGISIARIDYAPWGVNSPHTHPRASEVLTVLEGSLQVGFITSHPENRLITKILHVGDVFVFPVGLLHFQRNIGYGNAVAIAALSSQNPGVITIANAVFGSNPDISSDVLTRTFQVDKDTIYNFQSRF
;
A
#
# COMPACT_ATOMS: atom_id res chain seq x y z
N MET A 1 33.12 15.34 -35.56
CA MET A 1 32.73 16.16 -34.38
C MET A 1 31.24 16.51 -34.39
N ALA A 2 30.71 17.26 -35.38
CA ALA A 2 29.28 17.65 -35.41
C ALA A 2 28.27 16.47 -35.34
N SER A 3 28.56 15.35 -36.00
CA SER A 3 27.72 14.15 -35.96
C SER A 3 27.66 13.48 -34.57
N GLN A 4 28.75 13.52 -33.79
CA GLN A 4 28.77 12.99 -32.43
C GLN A 4 27.97 13.87 -31.47
N PHE A 5 28.01 15.21 -31.65
CA PHE A 5 27.17 16.14 -30.89
C PHE A 5 25.68 15.96 -31.21
N LEU A 6 25.32 15.75 -32.48
CA LEU A 6 23.93 15.45 -32.88
C LEU A 6 23.44 14.14 -32.28
N PHE A 7 24.28 13.11 -32.24
CA PHE A 7 23.95 11.81 -31.66
C PHE A 7 23.78 11.88 -30.13
N LEU A 8 24.67 12.58 -29.43
CA LEU A 8 24.56 12.83 -27.98
C LEU A 8 23.32 13.67 -27.64
N ALA A 9 22.99 14.67 -28.45
CA ALA A 9 21.77 15.46 -28.28
C ALA A 9 20.51 14.59 -28.49
N LEU A 10 20.52 13.69 -29.48
CA LEU A 10 19.42 12.77 -29.72
C LEU A 10 19.22 11.79 -28.54
N ILE A 11 20.31 11.25 -28.00
CA ILE A 11 20.27 10.38 -26.81
C ILE A 11 19.72 11.14 -25.61
N ALA A 12 20.19 12.36 -25.35
CA ALA A 12 19.72 13.19 -24.24
C ALA A 12 18.22 13.53 -24.34
N ILE A 13 17.70 13.73 -25.56
CA ILE A 13 16.27 13.97 -25.81
C ILE A 13 15.44 12.70 -25.61
N THR A 14 16.00 11.52 -25.88
CA THR A 14 15.31 10.22 -25.72
C THR A 14 15.38 9.64 -24.31
N CYS A 15 16.25 10.18 -23.44
CA CYS A 15 16.35 9.78 -22.04
C CYS A 15 15.15 10.31 -21.24
N SER A 16 14.00 9.66 -21.38
CA SER A 16 12.91 9.81 -20.42
C SER A 16 13.33 9.14 -19.11
N ILE A 17 13.56 9.93 -18.06
CA ILE A 17 13.81 9.41 -16.72
C ILE A 17 12.47 8.85 -16.23
N ALA A 18 12.28 7.53 -16.33
CA ALA A 18 11.15 6.87 -15.69
C ALA A 18 11.39 6.87 -14.17
N LEU A 19 10.63 7.68 -13.45
CA LEU A 19 10.61 7.65 -11.98
C LEU A 19 9.57 6.61 -11.53
N ALA A 20 9.98 5.70 -10.64
CA ALA A 20 9.12 4.66 -10.07
C ALA A 20 8.27 5.15 -8.88
N THR A 21 8.20 6.46 -8.67
CA THR A 21 7.41 7.13 -7.63
C THR A 21 6.31 7.97 -8.27
N ASP A 22 5.32 8.38 -7.49
CA ASP A 22 4.32 9.35 -7.96
C ASP A 22 5.01 10.58 -8.57
N PRO A 23 4.61 11.04 -9.78
CA PRO A 23 5.17 12.22 -10.40
C PRO A 23 4.97 13.46 -9.52
N SER A 24 5.95 14.36 -9.49
CA SER A 24 5.78 15.66 -8.83
C SER A 24 4.65 16.46 -9.49
N SER A 25 3.86 17.15 -8.67
CA SER A 25 2.82 18.05 -9.17
C SER A 25 3.43 19.19 -10.01
N LEU A 26 2.74 19.58 -11.07
CA LEU A 26 3.12 20.69 -11.96
C LEU A 26 2.36 21.99 -11.65
N GLN A 27 1.46 21.96 -10.66
CA GLN A 27 0.61 23.05 -10.21
C GLN A 27 0.23 22.86 -8.74
N ASP A 28 -0.45 23.83 -8.13
CA ASP A 28 -0.81 23.75 -6.71
C ASP A 28 -1.72 22.57 -6.38
N PHE A 29 -2.69 22.26 -7.25
CA PHE A 29 -3.59 21.11 -7.10
C PHE A 29 -4.15 20.60 -8.43
N CYS A 30 -4.54 19.33 -8.45
CA CYS A 30 -5.27 18.69 -9.55
C CYS A 30 -6.26 17.69 -8.94
N VAL A 31 -7.40 18.17 -8.43
CA VAL A 31 -8.44 17.30 -7.86
C VAL A 31 -8.90 16.30 -8.91
N ALA A 32 -8.93 15.00 -8.59
CA ALA A 32 -9.41 13.98 -9.53
C ALA A 32 -10.86 14.24 -9.95
N ASP A 33 -11.13 14.23 -11.25
CA ASP A 33 -12.47 14.36 -11.82
C ASP A 33 -13.20 13.00 -11.78
N PRO A 34 -14.32 12.87 -11.05
CA PRO A 34 -15.06 11.62 -10.98
C PRO A 34 -15.92 11.35 -12.23
N VAL A 35 -16.15 12.35 -13.09
CA VAL A 35 -17.05 12.25 -14.25
C VAL A 35 -16.28 11.88 -15.52
N ARG A 36 -15.06 12.40 -15.68
CA ARG A 36 -14.25 12.17 -16.88
C ARG A 36 -13.34 10.96 -16.70
N SER A 37 -13.60 9.89 -17.44
CA SER A 37 -12.83 8.64 -17.39
C SER A 37 -11.91 8.45 -18.59
N VAL A 38 -11.05 9.44 -18.88
CA VAL A 38 -10.01 9.26 -19.91
C VAL A 38 -8.83 8.51 -19.29
N PRO A 39 -8.39 7.35 -19.84
CA PRO A 39 -7.25 6.63 -19.31
C PRO A 39 -5.97 7.45 -19.42
N VAL A 40 -5.38 7.78 -18.27
CA VAL A 40 -4.09 8.47 -18.12
C VAL A 40 -3.32 7.82 -16.97
N ASN A 41 -2.03 8.13 -16.83
CA ASN A 41 -1.30 7.76 -15.61
C ASN A 41 -1.76 8.67 -14.46
N GLY A 42 -2.52 8.12 -13.51
CA GLY A 42 -3.20 8.88 -12.46
C GLY A 42 -4.66 9.16 -12.82
N LEU A 43 -5.14 10.37 -12.55
CA LEU A 43 -6.53 10.78 -12.79
C LEU A 43 -6.55 12.16 -13.45
N VAL A 44 -7.49 12.38 -14.36
CA VAL A 44 -7.70 13.70 -14.98
C VAL A 44 -8.22 14.70 -13.95
N CYS A 45 -7.85 15.98 -14.10
CA CYS A 45 -8.22 17.02 -13.15
C CYS A 45 -9.64 17.56 -13.38
N LYS A 46 -10.37 17.79 -12.29
CA LYS A 46 -11.56 18.64 -12.23
C LYS A 46 -11.20 20.07 -12.60
N ASP A 47 -12.13 20.81 -13.21
CA ASP A 47 -11.93 22.24 -13.50
C ASP A 47 -11.68 23.02 -12.19
N PRO A 48 -10.54 23.74 -12.07
CA PRO A 48 -10.16 24.42 -10.83
C PRO A 48 -11.20 25.41 -10.29
N ARG A 49 -12.08 25.94 -11.15
CA ARG A 49 -13.13 26.90 -10.76
C ARG A 49 -14.24 26.28 -9.92
N PHE A 50 -14.37 24.95 -9.93
CA PHE A 50 -15.38 24.21 -9.15
C PHE A 50 -14.76 23.43 -7.99
N VAL A 51 -13.47 23.63 -7.70
CA VAL A 51 -12.78 22.97 -6.60
C VAL A 51 -13.17 23.62 -5.26
N GLU A 52 -13.52 22.80 -4.29
CA GLU A 52 -14.00 23.21 -2.96
C GLU A 52 -13.27 22.46 -1.84
N ALA A 53 -13.39 22.95 -0.59
CA ALA A 53 -12.72 22.34 0.56
C ALA A 53 -13.05 20.85 0.75
N ASN A 54 -14.28 20.45 0.42
CA ASN A 54 -14.72 19.07 0.52
C ASN A 54 -13.94 18.12 -0.41
N ASP A 55 -13.38 18.61 -1.52
CA ASP A 55 -12.54 17.81 -2.42
C ASP A 55 -11.22 17.36 -1.76
N PHE A 56 -10.80 18.02 -0.67
CA PHE A 56 -9.56 17.75 0.07
C PHE A 56 -9.78 17.11 1.45
N SER A 57 -11.02 16.77 1.79
CA SER A 57 -11.37 16.34 3.14
C SER A 57 -11.99 14.94 3.16
N PHE A 58 -11.73 14.21 4.23
CA PHE A 58 -12.41 12.95 4.54
C PHE A 58 -12.78 12.92 6.01
N SER A 59 -14.05 12.60 6.30
CA SER A 59 -14.53 12.34 7.65
C SER A 59 -14.81 10.85 7.80
N GLY A 60 -14.18 10.20 8.78
CA GLY A 60 -14.44 8.78 9.05
C GLY A 60 -13.34 8.05 9.81
N LEU A 61 -12.10 8.55 9.79
CA LEU A 61 -10.97 7.92 10.49
C LEU A 61 -11.09 7.92 12.03
N HIS A 62 -12.07 8.63 12.61
CA HIS A 62 -12.36 8.55 14.04
C HIS A 62 -13.18 7.29 14.40
N LEU A 63 -13.83 6.66 13.42
CA LEU A 63 -14.62 5.45 13.61
C LEU A 63 -13.71 4.22 13.52
N ALA A 64 -13.86 3.30 14.47
CA ALA A 64 -13.15 2.03 14.44
C ALA A 64 -13.70 1.12 13.33
N GLY A 65 -12.80 0.48 12.58
CA GLY A 65 -13.16 -0.55 11.62
C GLY A 65 -13.68 -1.84 12.28
N ASN A 66 -14.43 -2.65 11.53
CA ASN A 66 -14.93 -3.92 12.03
C ASN A 66 -13.83 -5.00 12.04
N THR A 67 -13.32 -5.31 13.23
CA THR A 67 -12.29 -6.34 13.45
C THR A 67 -12.87 -7.73 13.72
N SER A 68 -14.18 -7.94 13.64
CA SER A 68 -14.84 -9.25 13.76
C SER A 68 -14.70 -10.06 12.47
N ASN A 69 -13.46 -10.41 12.12
CA ASN A 69 -13.10 -11.17 10.94
C ASN A 69 -11.95 -12.15 11.24
N THR A 70 -11.57 -12.98 10.27
CA THR A 70 -10.60 -14.09 10.46
C THR A 70 -9.21 -13.63 10.90
N VAL A 71 -8.80 -12.43 10.52
CA VAL A 71 -7.48 -11.88 10.86
C VAL A 71 -7.52 -10.94 12.06
N GLY A 72 -8.70 -10.54 12.51
CA GLY A 72 -8.87 -9.68 13.69
C GLY A 72 -8.39 -8.25 13.48
N SER A 73 -8.33 -7.76 12.24
CA SER A 73 -7.91 -6.39 11.93
C SER A 73 -8.74 -5.78 10.80
N HIS A 74 -8.76 -4.46 10.71
CA HIS A 74 -9.44 -3.74 9.64
C HIS A 74 -8.62 -2.52 9.22
N VAL A 75 -8.39 -2.37 7.91
CA VAL A 75 -7.68 -1.23 7.33
C VAL A 75 -8.70 -0.29 6.68
N THR A 76 -8.85 0.90 7.23
CA THR A 76 -9.62 2.00 6.62
C THR A 76 -8.66 2.87 5.83
N SER A 77 -8.48 2.57 4.54
CA SER A 77 -7.63 3.33 3.63
C SER A 77 -8.32 4.62 3.17
N VAL A 78 -7.55 5.70 3.11
CA VAL A 78 -7.96 7.01 2.60
C VAL A 78 -6.89 7.44 1.59
N ASN A 79 -7.09 6.98 0.36
CA ASN A 79 -6.23 7.28 -0.78
C ASN A 79 -6.98 8.19 -1.77
N VAL A 80 -6.44 8.39 -2.97
CA VAL A 80 -7.05 9.27 -3.97
C VAL A 80 -8.51 8.93 -4.32
N ALA A 81 -8.93 7.68 -4.11
CA ALA A 81 -10.31 7.25 -4.31
C ALA A 81 -11.27 7.80 -3.22
N GLN A 82 -10.76 8.10 -2.02
CA GLN A 82 -11.55 8.70 -0.92
C GLN A 82 -11.38 10.22 -0.84
N ILE A 83 -10.20 10.74 -1.16
CA ILE A 83 -9.92 12.19 -1.23
C ILE A 83 -9.39 12.51 -2.63
N ALA A 84 -10.27 13.03 -3.49
CA ALA A 84 -9.93 13.38 -4.87
C ALA A 84 -8.78 14.41 -4.96
N GLY A 85 -8.66 15.29 -3.97
CA GLY A 85 -7.59 16.26 -3.85
C GLY A 85 -6.19 15.69 -3.60
N LEU A 86 -6.05 14.39 -3.28
CA LEU A 86 -4.74 13.73 -3.18
C LEU A 86 -4.08 13.48 -4.53
N ASN A 87 -4.82 13.61 -5.64
CA ASN A 87 -4.29 13.38 -6.96
C ASN A 87 -3.13 14.35 -7.24
N THR A 88 -2.02 13.81 -7.76
CA THR A 88 -0.72 14.45 -8.01
C THR A 88 0.11 14.81 -6.76
N LEU A 89 -0.37 14.55 -5.54
CA LEU A 89 0.30 14.97 -4.30
C LEU A 89 1.22 13.91 -3.70
N GLY A 90 1.22 12.68 -4.21
CA GLY A 90 2.19 11.66 -3.82
C GLY A 90 2.05 11.14 -2.39
N ILE A 91 0.88 11.30 -1.75
CA ILE A 91 0.64 10.86 -0.37
C ILE A 91 -0.75 10.26 -0.19
N SER A 92 -0.89 9.39 0.81
CA SER A 92 -2.17 8.89 1.32
C SER A 92 -2.05 8.49 2.79
N ILE A 93 -3.18 8.15 3.43
CA ILE A 93 -3.23 7.78 4.84
C ILE A 93 -4.17 6.58 5.05
N ALA A 94 -3.95 5.81 6.10
CA ALA A 94 -4.84 4.74 6.53
C ALA A 94 -4.92 4.68 8.06
N ARG A 95 -6.08 4.29 8.58
CA ARG A 95 -6.22 3.81 9.95
C ARG A 95 -6.26 2.29 9.95
N ILE A 96 -5.56 1.68 10.89
CA ILE A 96 -5.68 0.25 11.15
C ILE A 96 -6.17 0.03 12.57
N ASP A 97 -7.25 -0.75 12.70
CA ASP A 97 -7.80 -1.22 13.97
C ASP A 97 -7.49 -2.71 14.13
N TYR A 98 -7.11 -3.10 15.35
CA TYR A 98 -6.77 -4.49 15.68
C TYR A 98 -7.57 -4.93 16.92
N ALA A 99 -8.26 -6.06 16.81
CA ALA A 99 -8.75 -6.81 17.96
C ALA A 99 -7.57 -7.38 18.78
N PRO A 100 -7.78 -7.89 20.01
CA PRO A 100 -6.74 -8.59 20.75
C PRO A 100 -6.15 -9.71 19.89
N TRP A 101 -4.83 -9.77 19.80
CA TRP A 101 -4.10 -10.73 18.96
C TRP A 101 -4.35 -10.64 17.44
N GLY A 102 -5.08 -9.63 16.97
CA GLY A 102 -5.34 -9.38 15.56
C GLY A 102 -4.07 -9.10 14.76
N VAL A 103 -4.07 -9.49 13.49
CA VAL A 103 -2.93 -9.39 12.57
C VAL A 103 -3.37 -8.64 11.33
N ASN A 104 -2.58 -7.65 10.92
CA ASN A 104 -2.58 -7.22 9.53
C ASN A 104 -1.56 -8.10 8.81
N SER A 105 -2.08 -9.06 8.05
CA SER A 105 -1.35 -10.19 7.46
C SER A 105 -0.15 -9.74 6.63
N PRO A 106 0.87 -10.59 6.42
CA PRO A 106 1.99 -10.24 5.55
C PRO A 106 1.53 -9.68 4.19
N HIS A 107 1.94 -8.46 3.90
CA HIS A 107 1.56 -7.72 2.70
C HIS A 107 2.71 -6.81 2.22
N THR A 108 2.56 -6.26 1.01
CA THR A 108 3.48 -5.26 0.47
C THR A 108 2.73 -4.14 -0.24
N HIS A 109 3.33 -2.95 -0.25
CA HIS A 109 2.90 -1.79 -1.01
C HIS A 109 3.82 -1.63 -2.22
N PRO A 110 3.36 -1.95 -3.45
CA PRO A 110 4.21 -1.93 -4.63
C PRO A 110 4.68 -0.53 -5.04
N ARG A 111 4.03 0.54 -4.55
CA ARG A 111 4.27 1.92 -5.00
C ARG A 111 4.51 2.94 -3.88
N ALA A 112 4.58 2.51 -2.62
CA ALA A 112 4.80 3.44 -1.50
C ALA A 112 5.65 2.83 -0.39
N SER A 113 6.48 3.66 0.23
CA SER A 113 6.93 3.41 1.59
C SER A 113 5.81 3.80 2.55
N GLU A 114 5.80 3.19 3.73
CA GLU A 114 4.83 3.46 4.79
C GLU A 114 5.56 3.92 6.06
N VAL A 115 4.99 4.89 6.76
CA VAL A 115 5.34 5.20 8.14
C VAL A 115 4.10 5.01 9.02
N LEU A 116 4.24 4.16 10.04
CA LEU A 116 3.16 3.79 10.95
C LEU A 116 3.42 4.34 12.35
N THR A 117 2.40 4.96 12.94
CA THR A 117 2.40 5.47 14.32
C THR A 117 1.31 4.77 15.12
N VAL A 118 1.66 4.26 16.31
CA VAL A 118 0.68 3.64 17.21
C VAL A 118 -0.06 4.71 18.00
N LEU A 119 -1.39 4.66 17.99
CA LEU A 119 -2.26 5.55 18.76
C LEU A 119 -2.81 4.89 20.02
N GLU A 120 -3.06 3.58 19.99
CA GLU A 120 -3.59 2.81 21.12
C GLU A 120 -2.98 1.40 21.15
N GLY A 121 -2.82 0.83 22.35
CA GLY A 121 -2.35 -0.54 22.53
C GLY A 121 -0.85 -0.73 22.29
N SER A 122 -0.47 -1.93 21.82
CA SER A 122 0.91 -2.27 21.50
C SER A 122 0.98 -3.23 20.32
N LEU A 123 1.84 -2.94 19.37
CA LEU A 123 1.97 -3.70 18.12
C LEU A 123 3.37 -4.29 18.00
N GLN A 124 3.46 -5.59 17.73
CA GLN A 124 4.63 -6.15 17.08
C GLN A 124 4.56 -5.82 15.59
N VAL A 125 5.59 -5.19 15.06
CA VAL A 125 5.71 -4.87 13.63
C VAL A 125 6.99 -5.48 13.07
N GLY A 126 7.03 -5.70 11.76
CA GLY A 126 8.30 -6.03 11.11
C GLY A 126 8.20 -6.12 9.59
N PHE A 127 9.36 -5.99 8.95
CA PHE A 127 9.54 -6.24 7.52
C PHE A 127 10.68 -7.23 7.27
N ILE A 128 10.68 -7.83 6.10
CA ILE A 128 11.66 -8.83 5.67
C ILE A 128 12.54 -8.20 4.58
N THR A 129 13.86 -8.28 4.74
CA THR A 129 14.81 -7.84 3.70
C THR A 129 14.76 -8.76 2.47
N SER A 130 15.17 -8.27 1.31
CA SER A 130 15.22 -9.09 0.09
C SER A 130 16.29 -10.19 0.17
N HIS A 131 16.25 -11.11 -0.81
CA HIS A 131 17.30 -12.08 -1.06
C HIS A 131 18.69 -11.40 -1.11
N PRO A 132 19.77 -12.05 -0.61
CA PRO A 132 19.82 -13.43 -0.09
C PRO A 132 19.42 -13.63 1.36
N GLU A 133 19.34 -12.56 2.16
CA GLU A 133 19.23 -12.71 3.61
C GLU A 133 17.83 -13.13 4.09
N ASN A 134 16.78 -12.60 3.46
CA ASN A 134 15.39 -12.78 3.93
C ASN A 134 15.25 -12.51 5.44
N ARG A 135 15.97 -11.51 5.95
CA ARG A 135 16.11 -11.24 7.38
C ARG A 135 14.90 -10.46 7.89
N LEU A 136 14.30 -10.94 8.97
CA LEU A 136 13.26 -10.20 9.69
C LEU A 136 13.87 -9.06 10.51
N ILE A 137 13.41 -7.83 10.27
CA ILE A 137 13.64 -6.66 11.11
C ILE A 137 12.32 -6.36 11.83
N THR A 138 12.30 -6.47 13.16
CA THR A 138 11.06 -6.40 13.96
C THR A 138 11.26 -5.61 15.24
N LYS A 139 10.16 -5.00 15.72
CA LYS A 139 10.12 -4.22 16.97
C LYS A 139 8.72 -4.32 17.59
N ILE A 140 8.66 -4.19 18.91
CA ILE A 140 7.41 -3.92 19.64
C ILE A 140 7.29 -2.41 19.80
N LEU A 141 6.20 -1.86 19.32
CA LEU A 141 5.82 -0.46 19.40
C LEU A 141 4.74 -0.25 20.46
N HIS A 142 4.83 0.84 21.19
CA HIS A 142 3.83 1.34 22.13
C HIS A 142 3.24 2.66 21.60
N VAL A 143 2.24 3.21 22.29
CA VAL A 143 1.60 4.47 21.93
C VAL A 143 2.63 5.59 21.72
N GLY A 144 2.57 6.24 20.56
CA GLY A 144 3.49 7.31 20.14
C GLY A 144 4.74 6.81 19.40
N ASP A 145 5.06 5.52 19.45
CA ASP A 145 6.18 4.96 18.70
C ASP A 145 5.86 4.90 17.19
N VAL A 146 6.93 5.02 16.39
CA VAL A 146 6.87 5.07 14.92
C VAL A 146 7.75 3.97 14.32
N PHE A 147 7.33 3.39 13.20
CA PHE A 147 8.12 2.45 12.43
C PHE A 147 7.93 2.66 10.92
N VAL A 148 9.00 2.45 10.14
CA VAL A 148 9.00 2.68 8.69
C VAL A 148 9.12 1.35 7.95
N PHE A 149 8.27 1.16 6.96
CA PHE A 149 8.32 0.03 6.03
C PHE A 149 8.80 0.53 4.66
N PRO A 150 9.96 0.06 4.17
CA PRO A 150 10.45 0.43 2.85
C PRO A 150 9.52 -0.06 1.72
N VAL A 151 9.41 0.75 0.66
CA VAL A 151 8.60 0.42 -0.53
C VAL A 151 8.88 -1.00 -1.05
N GLY A 152 7.80 -1.73 -1.34
CA GLY A 152 7.87 -3.06 -1.93
C GLY A 152 8.28 -4.19 -0.98
N LEU A 153 8.76 -3.92 0.24
CA LEU A 153 9.14 -4.98 1.18
C LEU A 153 7.92 -5.60 1.87
N LEU A 154 7.98 -6.92 2.00
CA LEU A 154 7.01 -7.70 2.75
C LEU A 154 7.06 -7.30 4.23
N HIS A 155 5.91 -6.95 4.80
CA HIS A 155 5.81 -6.54 6.19
C HIS A 155 4.46 -6.94 6.81
N PHE A 156 4.36 -6.84 8.13
CA PHE A 156 3.17 -7.20 8.89
C PHE A 156 3.08 -6.40 10.19
N GLN A 157 1.89 -6.40 10.79
CA GLN A 157 1.68 -5.95 12.17
C GLN A 157 0.81 -6.95 12.92
N ARG A 158 1.06 -7.11 14.22
CA ARG A 158 0.30 -7.96 15.14
C ARG A 158 0.05 -7.23 16.44
N ASN A 159 -1.20 -7.15 16.88
CA ASN A 159 -1.50 -6.74 18.24
C ASN A 159 -1.03 -7.82 19.23
N ILE A 160 -0.22 -7.43 20.21
CA ILE A 160 0.30 -8.34 21.24
C ILE A 160 -0.37 -8.12 22.61
N GLY A 161 -1.30 -7.17 22.69
CA GLY A 161 -2.07 -6.87 23.88
C GLY A 161 -3.36 -7.69 23.98
N TYR A 162 -3.96 -7.64 25.18
CA TYR A 162 -5.26 -8.23 25.46
C TYR A 162 -6.44 -7.27 25.19
N GLY A 163 -6.14 -5.99 24.90
CA GLY A 163 -7.12 -4.99 24.45
C GLY A 163 -6.98 -4.72 22.95
N ASN A 164 -7.82 -3.81 22.43
CA ASN A 164 -7.69 -3.33 21.06
C ASN A 164 -6.42 -2.48 20.89
N ALA A 165 -5.94 -2.40 19.65
CA ALA A 165 -4.88 -1.49 19.26
C ALA A 165 -5.29 -0.69 18.01
N VAL A 166 -4.74 0.52 17.89
CA VAL A 166 -5.03 1.43 16.77
C VAL A 166 -3.72 2.02 16.28
N ALA A 167 -3.55 2.09 14.96
CA ALA A 167 -2.44 2.77 14.32
C ALA A 167 -2.90 3.63 13.14
N ILE A 168 -2.10 4.65 12.84
CA ILE A 168 -2.21 5.45 11.62
C ILE A 168 -0.96 5.21 10.77
N ALA A 169 -1.18 4.94 9.49
CA ALA A 169 -0.13 4.78 8.49
C ALA A 169 -0.22 5.92 7.47
N ALA A 170 0.88 6.62 7.20
CA ALA A 170 1.01 7.54 6.08
C ALA A 170 1.88 6.88 5.00
N LEU A 171 1.48 7.02 3.74
CA LEU A 171 2.12 6.33 2.61
C LEU A 171 2.57 7.34 1.55
N SER A 172 3.73 7.08 0.96
CA SER A 172 4.37 7.96 -0.04
C SER A 172 3.82 7.78 -1.47
N SER A 173 2.50 7.58 -1.62
CA SER A 173 1.80 7.58 -2.90
C SER A 173 0.32 7.89 -2.70
N GLN A 174 -0.29 8.56 -3.67
CA GLN A 174 -1.74 8.76 -3.75
C GLN A 174 -2.49 7.43 -3.92
N ASN A 175 -1.83 6.40 -4.44
CA ASN A 175 -2.35 5.05 -4.64
C ASN A 175 -1.24 4.02 -4.37
N PRO A 176 -0.97 3.69 -3.09
CA PRO A 176 0.12 2.78 -2.72
C PRO A 176 -0.06 1.37 -3.28
N GLY A 177 -1.31 0.94 -3.48
CA GLY A 177 -1.67 -0.45 -3.75
C GLY A 177 -1.40 -1.35 -2.56
N VAL A 178 -1.98 -2.55 -2.54
CA VAL A 178 -1.70 -3.55 -1.50
C VAL A 178 -1.71 -4.94 -2.12
N ILE A 179 -0.74 -5.75 -1.76
CA ILE A 179 -0.67 -7.16 -2.12
C ILE A 179 -0.60 -7.95 -0.82
N THR A 180 -1.74 -8.41 -0.32
CA THR A 180 -1.80 -9.37 0.80
C THR A 180 -1.33 -10.72 0.28
N ILE A 181 -0.23 -11.24 0.83
CA ILE A 181 0.46 -12.40 0.24
C ILE A 181 -0.44 -13.63 0.18
N ALA A 182 -1.16 -13.93 1.26
CA ALA A 182 -2.02 -15.11 1.30
C ALA A 182 -3.15 -15.03 0.25
N ASN A 183 -3.82 -13.88 0.13
CA ASN A 183 -4.85 -13.65 -0.89
C ASN A 183 -4.27 -13.71 -2.31
N ALA A 184 -3.11 -13.10 -2.54
CA ALA A 184 -2.50 -13.09 -3.87
C ALA A 184 -2.00 -14.47 -4.32
N VAL A 185 -1.55 -15.31 -3.38
CA VAL A 185 -1.00 -16.63 -3.67
C VAL A 185 -2.08 -17.71 -3.71
N PHE A 186 -3.03 -17.67 -2.77
CA PHE A 186 -4.03 -18.73 -2.59
C PHE A 186 -5.46 -18.32 -2.97
N GLY A 187 -5.75 -17.04 -3.19
CA GLY A 187 -7.08 -16.54 -3.58
C GLY A 187 -7.05 -15.65 -4.82
N SER A 188 -6.08 -15.86 -5.71
CA SER A 188 -6.03 -15.13 -6.99
C SER A 188 -7.18 -15.57 -7.90
N ASN A 189 -7.64 -14.70 -8.79
CA ASN A 189 -8.68 -15.05 -9.77
C ASN A 189 -8.19 -14.77 -11.20
N PRO A 190 -7.92 -15.80 -12.04
CA PRO A 190 -8.03 -17.23 -11.73
C PRO A 190 -6.95 -17.71 -10.73
N ASP A 191 -7.17 -18.90 -10.15
CA ASP A 191 -6.23 -19.53 -9.22
C ASP A 191 -4.85 -19.77 -9.88
N ILE A 192 -3.78 -19.59 -9.10
CA ILE A 192 -2.46 -20.12 -9.47
C ILE A 192 -2.56 -21.65 -9.53
N SER A 193 -2.02 -22.24 -10.59
CA SER A 193 -2.00 -23.69 -10.76
C SER A 193 -1.42 -24.40 -9.53
N SER A 194 -2.10 -25.44 -9.06
CA SER A 194 -1.63 -26.28 -7.97
C SER A 194 -0.28 -26.94 -8.29
N ASP A 195 0.04 -27.18 -9.56
CA ASP A 195 1.36 -27.71 -9.96
C ASP A 195 2.50 -26.70 -9.70
N VAL A 196 2.21 -25.40 -9.78
CA VAL A 196 3.16 -24.33 -9.41
C VAL A 196 3.28 -24.29 -7.89
N LEU A 197 2.15 -24.18 -7.18
CA LEU A 197 2.15 -23.99 -5.73
C LEU A 197 2.70 -25.20 -4.96
N THR A 198 2.43 -26.43 -5.40
CA THR A 198 3.01 -27.63 -4.77
C THR A 198 4.53 -27.65 -4.84
N ARG A 199 5.11 -27.24 -5.98
CA ARG A 199 6.56 -27.10 -6.14
C ARG A 199 7.12 -25.94 -5.33
N THR A 200 6.42 -24.81 -5.27
CA THR A 200 6.84 -23.60 -4.53
C THR A 200 6.82 -23.82 -3.02
N PHE A 201 5.73 -24.39 -2.49
CA PHE A 201 5.52 -24.59 -1.05
C PHE A 201 6.00 -25.96 -0.55
N GLN A 202 6.38 -26.88 -1.45
CA GLN A 202 6.89 -28.21 -1.12
C GLN A 202 5.88 -29.07 -0.33
N VAL A 203 4.62 -28.97 -0.72
CA VAL A 203 3.49 -29.72 -0.13
C VAL A 203 2.70 -30.43 -1.21
N ASP A 204 1.82 -31.35 -0.82
CA ASP A 204 0.93 -32.06 -1.73
C ASP A 204 -0.23 -31.17 -2.23
N LYS A 205 -0.94 -31.66 -3.25
CA LYS A 205 -2.05 -30.93 -3.88
C LYS A 205 -3.24 -30.73 -2.95
N ASP A 206 -3.54 -31.69 -2.07
CA ASP A 206 -4.69 -31.59 -1.16
C ASP A 206 -4.46 -30.48 -0.14
N THR A 207 -3.21 -30.32 0.33
CA THR A 207 -2.80 -29.18 1.15
C THR A 207 -2.97 -27.85 0.41
N ILE A 208 -2.57 -27.75 -0.86
CA ILE A 208 -2.76 -26.53 -1.67
C ILE A 208 -4.25 -26.21 -1.85
N TYR A 209 -5.07 -27.19 -2.24
CA TYR A 209 -6.50 -26.99 -2.37
C TYR A 209 -7.15 -26.59 -1.04
N ASN A 210 -6.66 -27.13 0.08
CA ASN A 210 -7.12 -26.71 1.39
C ASN A 210 -6.80 -25.23 1.66
N PHE A 211 -5.61 -24.75 1.29
CA PHE A 211 -5.29 -23.33 1.41
C PHE A 211 -6.17 -22.49 0.49
N GLN A 212 -6.29 -22.84 -0.79
CA GLN A 212 -7.10 -22.08 -1.75
C GLN A 212 -8.56 -21.98 -1.34
N SER A 213 -9.15 -23.05 -0.77
CA SER A 213 -10.55 -23.03 -0.31
C SER A 213 -10.85 -22.06 0.86
N ARG A 214 -9.82 -21.47 1.49
CA ARG A 214 -9.95 -20.54 2.62
C ARG A 214 -9.83 -19.06 2.21
N PHE A 215 -9.46 -18.77 0.97
CA PHE A 215 -9.23 -17.42 0.45
C PHE A 215 -10.12 -17.15 -0.76
#